data_AF-P54186-F1
#
_entry.id   AF-P54186-F1
#
_cell.length_a   1.000
_cell.length_b   1.000
_cell.length_c   1.000
_cell.angle_alpha   90.00
_cell.angle_beta   90.00
_cell.angle_gamma   90.00
#
_symmetry.space_group_name_H-M   'P 1'
#
loop_
_entity.id
_entity.type
_entity.pdbx_description
1 polymer ?
#
loop_
_entity_poly.entity_id
_entity_poly.type
_entity_poly.pdbx_seq_one_letter_code
_entity_poly.pdbx_strand_id
1 'polypeptide(L)'
;VVSTSPTKLVNVSYNNLTVNLGNELTPTQVKNQPTKVSWDAEPGALYTLVMTDPDAPSRKNPVFREWHHWLIINISGQNVSSGTVLSDYIGSGPPKGTGLHRYVFLVYKQPGSITDTQHGGNRPNFKVMDFANKHHLGNPVAGNFFQAKHED
;
A
#
# COMPACT_ATOMS: atom_id res chain seq x y z
N VAL A 1 10.74 4.10 2.30
CA VAL A 1 9.38 4.28 1.78
C VAL A 1 8.99 5.74 1.96
N VAL A 2 8.69 6.17 3.18
CA VAL A 2 8.38 7.58 3.50
C VAL A 2 9.48 8.22 4.34
N SER A 3 9.61 9.55 4.24
CA SER A 3 10.50 10.35 5.11
C SER A 3 9.90 10.65 6.47
N THR A 4 8.56 10.63 6.57
CA THR A 4 7.80 10.88 7.79
C THR A 4 6.89 9.68 8.05
N SER A 5 7.08 9.01 9.18
CA SER A 5 6.19 7.91 9.57
C SER A 5 4.82 8.46 9.99
N PRO A 6 3.71 7.84 9.54
CA PRO A 6 2.38 8.19 10.03
C PRO A 6 2.24 7.86 11.51
N THR A 7 1.47 8.67 12.24
CA THR A 7 1.22 8.47 13.68
C THR A 7 0.00 7.59 13.97
N LYS A 8 -0.85 7.34 12.96
CA LYS A 8 -2.04 6.48 13.05
C LYS A 8 -1.86 5.20 12.25
N LEU A 9 -2.57 4.15 12.65
CA LEU A 9 -2.61 2.88 11.94
C LEU A 9 -3.67 2.87 10.85
N VAL A 10 -3.33 2.32 9.69
CA VAL A 10 -4.34 1.72 8.82
C VAL A 10 -4.56 0.28 9.27
N ASN A 11 -5.80 -0.04 9.65
CA ASN A 11 -6.20 -1.38 10.05
C ASN A 11 -6.48 -2.18 8.79
N VAL A 12 -5.75 -3.28 8.61
CA VAL A 12 -5.89 -4.17 7.45
C VAL A 12 -6.12 -5.58 7.97
N SER A 13 -7.20 -6.21 7.53
CA SER A 13 -7.56 -7.57 7.91
C SER A 13 -7.72 -8.47 6.69
N TYR A 14 -7.18 -9.67 6.79
CA TYR A 14 -7.35 -10.76 5.82
C TYR A 14 -8.10 -11.89 6.52
N ASN A 15 -9.43 -11.93 6.37
CA ASN A 15 -10.30 -12.82 7.14
C ASN A 15 -10.10 -12.62 8.66
N ASN A 16 -9.56 -13.62 9.35
CA ASN A 16 -9.24 -13.61 10.78
C ASN A 16 -7.83 -13.13 11.11
N LEU A 17 -7.02 -12.78 10.11
CA LEU A 17 -5.65 -12.29 10.28
C LEU A 17 -5.62 -10.76 10.20
N THR A 18 -4.68 -10.14 10.92
CA THR A 18 -4.48 -8.69 10.90
C THR A 18 -3.04 -8.35 10.54
N VAL A 19 -2.87 -7.25 9.81
CA VAL A 19 -1.57 -6.61 9.63
C VAL A 19 -1.25 -5.84 10.90
N ASN A 20 -0.07 -6.08 11.47
CA ASN A 20 0.36 -5.53 12.73
C ASN A 20 1.87 -5.25 12.73
N LEU A 21 2.24 -4.07 12.22
CA LEU A 21 3.56 -3.45 12.36
C LEU A 21 4.75 -4.39 12.10
N GLY A 22 4.65 -5.22 11.06
CA GLY A 22 5.72 -6.08 10.58
C GLY A 22 5.60 -7.55 10.96
N ASN A 23 4.45 -7.97 11.52
CA ASN A 23 4.15 -9.39 11.67
C ASN A 23 4.29 -10.14 10.34
N GLU A 24 4.61 -11.43 10.43
CA GLU A 24 4.72 -12.28 9.26
C GLU A 24 3.35 -12.80 8.82
N LEU A 25 3.06 -12.68 7.53
CA LEU A 25 1.93 -13.32 6.86
C LEU A 25 2.46 -14.09 5.65
N THR A 26 1.76 -15.14 5.23
CA THR A 26 2.19 -15.94 4.07
C THR A 26 1.59 -15.41 2.76
N PRO A 27 2.26 -15.59 1.61
CA PRO A 27 1.70 -15.30 0.29
C PRO A 27 0.29 -15.86 0.08
N THR A 28 0.02 -17.09 0.56
CA THR A 28 -1.33 -17.69 0.49
C THR A 28 -2.36 -16.90 1.28
N GLN A 29 -2.02 -16.45 2.50
CA GLN A 29 -2.93 -15.69 3.37
C GLN A 29 -3.30 -14.32 2.78
N VAL A 30 -2.38 -13.68 2.06
CA VAL A 30 -2.55 -12.34 1.48
C VAL A 30 -2.70 -12.35 -0.04
N LYS A 31 -3.03 -13.52 -0.61
CA LYS A 31 -3.22 -13.69 -2.06
C LYS A 31 -4.30 -12.79 -2.63
N ASN A 32 -5.42 -12.68 -1.90
CA ASN A 32 -6.58 -11.87 -2.27
C ASN A 32 -6.55 -10.53 -1.52
N GLN A 33 -7.38 -9.57 -1.94
CA GLN A 33 -7.54 -8.29 -1.26
C GLN A 33 -7.91 -8.48 0.23
N PRO A 34 -7.52 -7.54 1.11
CA PRO A 34 -7.97 -7.53 2.49
C PRO A 34 -9.51 -7.53 2.56
N THR A 35 -10.07 -8.30 3.49
CA THR A 35 -11.52 -8.30 3.75
C THR A 35 -12.00 -7.01 4.41
N LYS A 36 -11.09 -6.29 5.06
CA LYS A 36 -11.36 -4.98 5.66
C LYS A 36 -10.12 -4.11 5.64
N VAL A 37 -10.31 -2.85 5.25
CA VAL A 37 -9.33 -1.78 5.39
C VAL A 37 -10.02 -0.56 6.00
N SER A 38 -9.46 0.00 7.06
CA SER A 38 -10.01 1.20 7.69
C SER A 38 -8.95 2.04 8.41
N TRP A 39 -9.17 3.35 8.46
CA TRP A 39 -8.33 4.33 9.17
C TRP A 39 -9.23 5.42 9.74
N ASP A 40 -8.71 6.27 10.62
CA ASP A 40 -9.45 7.43 11.11
C ASP A 40 -9.60 8.48 9.99
N ALA A 41 -10.80 8.56 9.41
CA ALA A 41 -11.11 9.35 8.23
C ALA A 41 -12.05 10.50 8.56
N GLU A 42 -11.77 11.67 8.01
CA GLU A 42 -12.61 12.84 8.14
C GLU A 42 -13.85 12.73 7.25
N PRO A 43 -15.05 13.11 7.74
CA PRO A 43 -16.25 13.14 6.93
C PRO A 43 -16.08 14.00 5.66
N GLY A 44 -16.47 13.45 4.51
CA GLY A 44 -16.42 14.14 3.21
C GLY A 44 -15.02 14.27 2.59
N ALA A 45 -13.96 13.83 3.27
CA ALA A 45 -12.62 13.84 2.71
C ALA A 45 -12.36 12.69 1.72
N LEU A 46 -11.46 12.93 0.79
CA LEU A 46 -10.97 11.93 -0.16
C LEU A 46 -9.60 11.41 0.27
N TYR A 47 -9.34 10.14 -0.02
CA TYR A 47 -8.10 9.47 0.36
C TYR A 47 -7.49 8.68 -0.80
N THR A 48 -6.17 8.59 -0.77
CA THR A 48 -5.38 7.63 -1.56
C THR A 48 -4.93 6.50 -0.64
N LEU A 49 -5.09 5.25 -1.08
CA LEU A 49 -4.52 4.07 -0.47
C LEU A 49 -3.45 3.49 -1.40
N VAL A 50 -2.29 3.16 -0.86
CA VAL A 50 -1.22 2.47 -1.58
C VAL A 50 -0.67 1.32 -0.75
N MET A 51 -0.43 0.19 -1.40
CA MET A 51 0.35 -0.93 -0.87
C MET A 51 1.62 -1.04 -1.71
N THR A 52 2.79 -1.04 -1.08
CA THR A 52 4.09 -0.96 -1.78
C THR A 52 5.15 -1.87 -1.16
N ASP A 53 5.97 -2.49 -2.01
CA ASP A 53 7.12 -3.32 -1.62
C ASP A 53 8.44 -2.58 -1.93
N PRO A 54 9.15 -2.07 -0.91
CA PRO A 54 10.47 -1.46 -1.09
C PRO A 54 11.59 -2.48 -1.21
N ASP A 55 11.33 -3.76 -1.05
CA ASP A 55 12.33 -4.80 -1.02
C ASP A 55 12.40 -5.57 -2.34
N ALA A 56 11.70 -5.15 -3.39
CA ALA A 56 11.73 -5.80 -4.70
C ALA A 56 13.07 -5.61 -5.46
N PRO A 57 13.71 -6.68 -6.01
CA PRO A 57 13.39 -8.10 -5.84
C PRO A 57 13.97 -8.72 -4.56
N SER A 58 14.95 -8.09 -3.91
CA SER A 58 15.35 -8.44 -2.54
C SER A 58 15.75 -7.20 -1.76
N ARG A 59 15.56 -7.21 -0.43
CA ARG A 59 15.99 -6.10 0.43
C ARG A 59 17.49 -5.78 0.29
N LYS A 60 18.31 -6.81 -0.01
CA LYS A 60 19.76 -6.69 -0.23
C LYS A 60 20.12 -6.01 -1.55
N ASN A 61 19.33 -6.23 -2.61
CA ASN A 61 19.54 -5.62 -3.92
C ASN A 61 18.20 -5.18 -4.52
N PRO A 62 17.61 -4.06 -4.06
CA PRO A 62 16.23 -3.69 -4.34
C PRO A 62 16.10 -2.87 -5.63
N VAL A 63 16.52 -3.44 -6.77
CA VAL A 63 16.56 -2.76 -8.08
C VAL A 63 15.20 -2.38 -8.64
N PHE A 64 14.10 -2.91 -8.10
CA PHE A 64 12.73 -2.56 -8.48
C PHE A 64 12.03 -1.71 -7.42
N ARG A 65 12.77 -1.18 -6.43
CA ARG A 65 12.21 -0.36 -5.35
C ARG A 65 11.50 0.89 -5.92
N GLU A 66 10.25 1.16 -5.60
CA GLU A 66 9.27 0.28 -4.94
C GLU A 66 8.42 -0.43 -6.00
N TRP A 67 7.94 -1.62 -5.68
CA TRP A 67 6.96 -2.32 -6.50
C TRP A 67 5.59 -2.14 -5.86
N HIS A 68 4.70 -1.39 -6.48
CA HIS A 68 3.41 -1.08 -5.87
C HIS A 68 2.39 -2.21 -6.13
N HIS A 69 1.87 -2.79 -5.06
CA HIS A 69 0.92 -3.89 -5.07
C HIS A 69 -0.53 -3.45 -5.24
N TRP A 70 -0.86 -2.24 -4.83
CA TRP A 70 -2.22 -1.71 -4.91
C TRP A 70 -2.17 -0.19 -4.89
N LEU A 71 -2.98 0.47 -5.74
CA LEU A 71 -3.10 1.92 -5.75
C LEU A 71 -4.54 2.31 -6.05
N ILE A 72 -5.18 3.00 -5.10
CA ILE A 72 -6.54 3.51 -5.20
C ILE A 72 -6.52 4.99 -4.83
N ILE A 73 -7.11 5.83 -5.67
CA ILE A 73 -7.32 7.25 -5.42
C ILE A 73 -8.81 7.54 -5.17
N ASN A 74 -9.12 8.74 -4.70
CA ASN A 74 -10.49 9.25 -4.57
C ASN A 74 -11.41 8.37 -3.70
N ILE A 75 -10.85 7.70 -2.69
CA ILE A 75 -11.63 6.93 -1.72
C ILE A 75 -12.42 7.91 -0.86
N SER A 76 -13.75 7.79 -0.85
CA SER A 76 -14.61 8.61 0.01
C SER A 76 -14.60 8.08 1.44
N GLY A 77 -14.04 8.85 2.37
CA GLY A 77 -13.88 8.44 3.76
C GLY A 77 -13.08 7.14 3.89
N GLN A 78 -13.71 6.09 4.43
CA GLN A 78 -13.12 4.74 4.56
C GLN A 78 -13.66 3.74 3.54
N ASN A 79 -14.55 4.17 2.64
CA ASN A 79 -15.21 3.26 1.72
C ASN A 79 -14.30 2.94 0.53
N VAL A 80 -13.35 2.01 0.72
CA VAL A 80 -12.33 1.68 -0.30
C VAL A 80 -12.93 1.33 -1.67
N SER A 81 -14.10 0.70 -1.72
CA SER A 81 -14.79 0.36 -2.98
C SER A 81 -15.36 1.57 -3.74
N SER A 82 -15.42 2.75 -3.12
CA SER A 82 -15.79 4.00 -3.80
C SER A 82 -14.65 4.63 -4.59
N GLY A 83 -13.40 4.21 -4.33
CA GLY A 83 -12.23 4.80 -4.96
C GLY A 83 -12.05 4.37 -6.41
N THR A 84 -11.27 5.15 -7.15
CA THR A 84 -10.78 4.79 -8.49
C THR A 84 -9.52 3.95 -8.35
N VAL A 85 -9.60 2.68 -8.76
CA VAL A 85 -8.45 1.78 -8.75
C VAL A 85 -7.55 2.13 -9.94
N LEU A 86 -6.33 2.59 -9.66
CA LEU A 86 -5.31 2.83 -10.69
C LEU A 86 -4.51 1.56 -10.96
N SER A 87 -4.21 0.82 -9.89
CA SER A 87 -3.48 -0.43 -9.98
C SER A 87 -4.19 -1.47 -9.13
N ASP A 88 -4.74 -2.50 -9.77
CA ASP A 88 -5.43 -3.60 -9.08
C ASP A 88 -4.53 -4.26 -8.02
N TYR A 89 -5.17 -4.85 -7.03
CA TYR A 89 -4.44 -5.57 -5.98
C TYR A 89 -3.71 -6.78 -6.56
N ILE A 90 -2.43 -6.86 -6.27
CA ILE A 90 -1.61 -8.06 -6.46
C ILE A 90 -1.08 -8.46 -5.09
N GLY A 91 -1.33 -9.70 -4.65
CA GLY A 91 -0.85 -10.20 -3.37
C GLY A 91 0.67 -10.27 -3.28
N SER A 92 1.18 -10.70 -2.13
CA SER A 92 2.62 -10.88 -1.93
C SER A 92 3.16 -12.01 -2.81
N GLY A 93 4.25 -11.73 -3.52
CA GLY A 93 4.92 -12.69 -4.40
C GLY A 93 6.44 -12.57 -4.33
N PRO A 94 7.05 -12.60 -3.14
CA PRO A 94 8.50 -12.45 -3.01
C PRO A 94 9.22 -13.66 -3.67
N PRO A 95 10.26 -13.44 -4.47
CA PRO A 95 10.95 -14.54 -5.14
C PRO A 95 11.65 -15.50 -4.16
N LYS A 96 11.86 -16.75 -4.57
CA LYS A 96 12.58 -17.73 -3.76
C LYS A 96 14.00 -17.22 -3.43
N GLY A 97 14.40 -17.32 -2.16
CA GLY A 97 15.74 -16.94 -1.70
C GLY A 97 15.95 -15.44 -1.45
N THR A 98 14.93 -14.59 -1.59
CA THR A 98 15.07 -13.12 -1.36
C THR A 98 14.80 -12.69 0.07
N GLY A 99 14.33 -13.61 0.91
CA GLY A 99 14.01 -13.39 2.31
C GLY A 99 12.64 -12.74 2.53
N LEU A 100 12.48 -12.05 3.65
CA LEU A 100 11.27 -11.31 3.98
C LEU A 100 11.25 -9.96 3.23
N HIS A 101 10.14 -9.71 2.55
CA HIS A 101 9.79 -8.42 1.96
C HIS A 101 8.78 -7.70 2.82
N ARG A 102 8.89 -6.38 2.94
CA ARG A 102 7.92 -5.54 3.64
C ARG A 102 6.81 -5.10 2.69
N TYR A 103 5.57 -5.38 3.04
CA TYR A 103 4.41 -4.89 2.29
C TYR A 103 3.76 -3.76 3.07
N VAL A 104 4.01 -2.54 2.62
CA VAL A 104 3.69 -1.32 3.37
C VAL A 104 2.41 -0.71 2.84
N PHE A 105 1.42 -0.55 3.70
CA PHE A 105 0.21 0.22 3.43
C PHE A 105 0.40 1.66 3.90
N LEU A 106 0.03 2.61 3.05
CA LEU A 106 0.00 4.02 3.37
C LEU A 106 -1.33 4.61 2.91
N VAL A 107 -1.88 5.49 3.74
CA VAL A 107 -3.07 6.27 3.44
C VAL A 107 -2.69 7.74 3.44
N TYR A 108 -3.11 8.47 2.41
CA TYR A 108 -2.93 9.91 2.29
C TYR A 108 -4.29 10.59 2.18
N LYS A 109 -4.47 11.71 2.88
CA LYS A 109 -5.62 12.59 2.66
C LYS A 109 -5.35 13.43 1.41
N GLN A 110 -6.30 13.49 0.51
CA GLN A 110 -6.18 14.29 -0.69
C GLN A 110 -6.67 15.72 -0.45
N PRO A 111 -6.03 16.75 -1.04
CA PRO A 111 -6.54 18.12 -1.02
C PRO A 111 -7.78 18.30 -1.90
N GLY A 112 -8.02 17.37 -2.82
CA GLY A 112 -9.16 17.35 -3.74
C GLY A 112 -9.19 16.06 -4.55
N SER A 113 -10.09 15.98 -5.53
CA SER A 113 -10.15 14.82 -6.43
C SER A 113 -8.92 14.78 -7.35
N ILE A 114 -8.33 13.59 -7.52
CA ILE A 114 -7.25 13.33 -8.46
C ILE A 114 -7.87 12.85 -9.77
N THR A 115 -7.58 13.53 -10.88
CA THR A 115 -8.10 13.20 -12.21
C THR A 115 -7.07 12.49 -13.09
N ASP A 116 -5.80 12.52 -12.70
CA ASP A 116 -4.72 11.86 -13.43
C ASP A 116 -4.66 10.36 -13.08
N THR A 117 -5.09 9.53 -14.03
CA THR A 117 -5.24 8.08 -13.85
C THR A 117 -4.13 7.25 -14.49
N GLN A 118 -3.08 7.87 -15.05
CA GLN A 118 -2.08 7.16 -15.85
C GLN A 118 -0.96 6.46 -15.02
N HIS A 119 -1.09 6.38 -13.69
CA HIS A 119 0.00 5.97 -12.79
C HIS A 119 0.06 4.49 -12.42
N GLY A 120 -0.89 3.67 -12.88
CA GLY A 120 -1.00 2.29 -12.39
C GLY A 120 -0.49 1.17 -13.30
N GLY A 121 -0.14 1.49 -14.55
CA GLY A 121 0.27 0.48 -15.54
C GLY A 121 1.63 -0.15 -15.25
N ASN A 122 2.60 0.63 -14.76
CA ASN A 122 3.98 0.16 -14.53
C ASN A 122 4.27 0.01 -13.03
N ARG A 123 4.39 -1.24 -12.58
CA ARG A 123 4.58 -1.62 -11.18
C ARG A 123 5.97 -1.35 -10.60
N PRO A 124 7.08 -1.79 -11.22
CA PRO A 124 8.42 -1.61 -10.68
C PRO A 124 8.88 -0.16 -10.69
N ASN A 125 9.80 0.18 -9.79
CA ASN A 125 10.42 1.51 -9.68
C ASN A 125 9.44 2.64 -9.37
N PHE A 126 8.25 2.31 -8.87
CA PHE A 126 7.31 3.30 -8.37
C PHE A 126 7.90 4.00 -7.14
N LYS A 127 7.62 5.30 -7.01
CA LYS A 127 8.03 6.12 -5.87
C LYS A 127 6.79 6.74 -5.26
N VAL A 128 6.33 6.17 -4.15
CA VAL A 128 5.15 6.69 -3.44
C VAL A 128 5.30 8.15 -3.04
N MET A 129 6.52 8.57 -2.69
CA MET A 129 6.84 9.96 -2.37
C MET A 129 6.69 10.89 -3.58
N ASP A 130 7.09 10.47 -4.78
CA ASP A 130 6.95 11.29 -5.99
C ASP A 130 5.48 11.42 -6.38
N PHE A 131 4.71 10.34 -6.24
CA PHE A 131 3.25 10.37 -6.41
C PHE A 131 2.60 11.33 -5.41
N ALA A 132 2.96 11.23 -4.13
CA ALA A 132 2.44 12.10 -3.08
C ALA A 132 2.79 13.58 -3.32
N ASN A 133 4.02 13.87 -3.75
CA ASN A 133 4.46 15.21 -4.10
C ASN A 133 3.70 15.78 -5.30
N LYS A 134 3.56 14.98 -6.37
CA LYS A 134 2.83 15.36 -7.59
C LYS A 134 1.37 15.75 -7.31
N HIS A 135 0.71 15.03 -6.41
CA HIS A 135 -0.70 15.24 -6.09
C HIS A 135 -0.91 16.06 -4.80
N HIS A 136 0.15 16.68 -4.27
CA HIS A 136 0.11 17.53 -3.06
C HIS A 136 -0.53 16.83 -1.85
N LEU A 137 -0.24 15.55 -1.68
CA LEU A 137 -0.81 14.70 -0.61
C LEU A 137 -0.18 14.95 0.76
N GLY A 138 1.00 15.57 0.80
CA GLY A 138 1.78 15.76 2.01
C GLY A 138 2.27 14.43 2.60
N ASN A 139 2.24 14.31 3.93
CA ASN A 139 2.65 13.11 4.64
C ASN A 139 1.49 12.09 4.73
N PRO A 140 1.77 10.78 4.81
CA PRO A 140 0.73 9.79 5.06
C PRO A 140 0.04 10.06 6.41
N VAL A 141 -1.29 9.96 6.42
CA VAL A 141 -2.10 10.12 7.63
C VAL A 141 -2.22 8.84 8.45
N ALA A 142 -2.06 7.69 7.79
CA ALA A 142 -2.05 6.38 8.43
C ALA A 142 -1.13 5.41 7.69
N GLY A 143 -0.57 4.43 8.41
CA GLY A 143 0.26 3.40 7.80
C GLY A 143 0.37 2.15 8.66
N ASN A 144 0.69 1.04 8.02
CA ASN A 144 0.88 -0.27 8.65
C ASN A 144 1.66 -1.15 7.66
N PHE A 145 2.20 -2.27 8.10
CA PHE A 145 2.89 -3.19 7.20
C PHE A 145 2.93 -4.61 7.78
N PHE A 146 3.08 -5.59 6.90
CA PHE A 146 3.45 -6.96 7.27
C PHE A 146 4.71 -7.35 6.51
N GLN A 147 5.24 -8.53 6.82
CA GLN A 147 6.34 -9.14 6.07
C GLN A 147 5.91 -10.48 5.50
N ALA A 148 6.35 -10.80 4.28
CA ALA A 148 6.17 -12.13 3.70
C ALA A 148 7.43 -12.57 2.95
N LYS A 149 7.67 -13.88 2.93
CA LYS A 149 8.73 -14.55 2.16
C LYS A 149 8.10 -15.60 1.26
N HIS A 150 8.90 -16.16 0.36
CA HIS A 150 8.44 -17.20 -0.55
C HIS A 150 7.83 -18.39 0.23
N GLU A 151 6.72 -18.90 -0.29
CA GLU A 151 5.99 -20.08 0.17
C GLU A 151 5.89 -21.01 -1.04
N ASP A 152 6.30 -22.27 -0.86
CA ASP A 152 6.31 -23.29 -1.91
C ASP A 152 4.88 -23.75 -2.27
#